data_AF-A0AAN8CR88-F1
#
_entry.id   AF-A0AAN8CR88-F1
#
_cell.length_a   1.000
_cell.length_b   1.000
_cell.length_c   1.000
_cell.angle_alpha   90.00
_cell.angle_beta   90.00
_cell.angle_gamma   90.00
#
_symmetry.space_group_name_H-M   'P 1'
#
loop_
_entity.id
_entity.type
_entity.pdbx_description
1 polymer ?
#
loop_
_entity_poly.entity_id
_entity_poly.type
_entity_poly.pdbx_seq_one_letter_code
_entity_poly.pdbx_strand_id
1 'polypeptide(L)'
;MLSPSSWPQTSSPRPSPWGPAAPSACSAWLGWPSVPAWRSLSCGGGPQPKSQLLQCLLKAPQYEVRELALEGVLRRLQEEEEEEEERGHQWLDQTTLSSLTSLALHETHPQCLAKVLSVLCVLSTTTALSWSGGVEMLSQEELLLHLLALAQNSTHSVELHCAALTLVSRLVVQLVSSNPQGASAVACLGQWGALVCSCCSEEQPVEVKLMAAKVLVNCTATVLTSSHLPLGLTTTVSLWRSLFTLLQDEDEDVRDSACDFICNVPASLLSTDVTGASVCPPVALDAGVGLLCRLFELWGQVPAGALALTEWLLGDEEANYEAVAEEASSLDDEDFLFEKGGLNLWAEPVQWVNLLHRHVHSLLLGFKQSQAPEVPGQDQVHQIQTLSTQAQAQALSSQNALDSLPALPQFCLTLEHARLLLRLQRATLALEVLDRLR
;
A
#
# COMPACT_ATOMS: atom_id res chain seq x y z
N MET A 1 -36.80 -76.68 -20.62
CA MET A 1 -37.99 -77.26 -21.28
C MET A 1 -39.20 -76.53 -20.73
N LEU A 2 -40.08 -75.86 -21.44
CA LEU A 2 -40.29 -75.55 -22.85
C LEU A 2 -41.13 -74.24 -22.85
N SER A 3 -40.79 -73.31 -23.75
CA SER A 3 -41.64 -72.20 -24.23
C SER A 3 -42.88 -72.75 -24.99
N PRO A 4 -43.71 -71.98 -25.75
CA PRO A 4 -43.74 -70.53 -26.02
C PRO A 4 -45.17 -69.93 -26.11
N SER A 5 -45.23 -68.62 -26.42
CA SER A 5 -46.13 -67.93 -27.40
C SER A 5 -46.55 -66.56 -26.85
N SER A 6 -46.69 -65.48 -27.61
CA SER A 6 -46.19 -65.03 -28.92
C SER A 6 -46.62 -63.55 -29.05
N TRP A 7 -45.87 -62.79 -29.86
CA TRP A 7 -45.95 -61.35 -30.08
C TRP A 7 -47.24 -60.87 -30.79
N PRO A 8 -47.43 -59.54 -30.93
CA PRO A 8 -47.06 -58.97 -32.23
C PRO A 8 -46.18 -57.70 -32.17
N GLN A 9 -45.41 -57.57 -33.25
CA GLN A 9 -44.51 -56.48 -33.62
C GLN A 9 -45.27 -55.29 -34.23
N THR A 10 -44.75 -54.07 -34.05
CA THR A 10 -44.68 -53.01 -35.08
C THR A 10 -43.53 -52.07 -34.70
N SER A 11 -42.32 -52.29 -35.22
CA SER A 11 -41.70 -51.57 -36.35
C SER A 11 -41.46 -50.08 -36.10
N SER A 12 -40.29 -49.76 -35.56
CA SER A 12 -39.65 -48.43 -35.60
C SER A 12 -39.16 -48.08 -37.02
N PRO A 13 -38.88 -46.80 -37.28
CA PRO A 13 -37.66 -46.47 -38.00
C PRO A 13 -36.74 -45.57 -37.15
N ARG A 14 -35.47 -45.97 -37.11
CA ARG A 14 -34.33 -45.20 -36.62
C ARG A 14 -34.16 -43.91 -37.45
N PRO A 15 -33.71 -42.80 -36.87
CA PRO A 15 -33.05 -41.76 -37.64
C PRO A 15 -31.55 -42.06 -37.72
N SER A 16 -31.08 -42.28 -38.94
CA SER A 16 -29.67 -42.20 -39.34
C SER A 16 -29.24 -40.73 -39.45
N PRO A 17 -27.92 -40.47 -39.39
CA PRO A 17 -27.34 -39.16 -39.17
C PRO A 17 -27.29 -38.37 -40.49
N TRP A 18 -27.03 -37.07 -40.40
CA TRP A 18 -26.84 -36.08 -41.49
C TRP A 18 -28.09 -35.21 -41.77
N GLY A 19 -28.12 -34.07 -41.08
CA GLY A 19 -28.98 -32.90 -41.30
C GLY A 19 -28.56 -31.84 -40.26
N PRO A 20 -28.35 -30.57 -40.63
CA PRO A 20 -27.56 -29.65 -39.82
C PRO A 20 -28.28 -29.33 -38.50
N ALA A 21 -27.62 -29.62 -37.39
CA ALA A 21 -28.03 -29.15 -36.08
C ALA A 21 -27.98 -27.61 -36.08
N ALA A 22 -29.09 -26.98 -35.71
CA ALA A 22 -29.11 -25.56 -35.41
C ALA A 22 -28.07 -25.26 -34.31
N PRO A 23 -27.21 -24.25 -34.46
CA PRO A 23 -26.19 -23.97 -33.46
C PRO A 23 -26.86 -23.51 -32.16
N SER A 24 -26.47 -24.15 -31.07
CA SER A 24 -26.82 -23.74 -29.70
C SER A 24 -26.30 -22.32 -29.46
N ALA A 25 -27.14 -21.49 -28.84
CA ALA A 25 -26.87 -20.07 -28.56
C ALA A 25 -25.66 -19.79 -27.64
N CYS A 26 -24.97 -20.83 -27.14
CA CYS A 26 -23.73 -20.71 -26.38
C CYS A 26 -22.45 -20.70 -27.23
N SER A 27 -22.53 -21.02 -28.53
CA SER A 27 -21.34 -21.08 -29.40
C SER A 27 -21.06 -19.80 -30.21
N ALA A 28 -21.93 -18.78 -30.08
CA ALA A 28 -21.78 -17.50 -30.79
C ALA A 28 -20.95 -16.43 -30.03
N TRP A 29 -20.49 -16.72 -28.80
CA TRP A 29 -19.83 -15.74 -27.93
C TRP A 29 -18.29 -15.76 -27.98
N LEU A 30 -17.67 -16.79 -28.57
CA LEU A 30 -16.22 -16.99 -28.54
C LEU A 30 -15.47 -16.41 -29.75
N GLY A 31 -16.01 -15.36 -30.38
CA GLY A 31 -15.46 -14.86 -31.63
C GLY A 31 -15.56 -13.36 -31.82
N TRP A 32 -15.39 -12.54 -30.77
CA TRP A 32 -15.32 -11.09 -30.93
C TRP A 32 -13.95 -10.54 -30.50
N PRO A 33 -13.06 -10.22 -31.46
CA PRO A 33 -11.99 -9.25 -31.21
C PRO A 33 -12.63 -7.86 -31.14
N SER A 34 -12.37 -7.14 -30.05
CA SER A 34 -12.59 -5.68 -29.95
C SER A 34 -14.03 -5.22 -30.27
N VAL A 35 -14.91 -5.21 -29.28
CA VAL A 35 -16.28 -4.69 -29.47
C VAL A 35 -16.34 -3.21 -29.09
N PRO A 36 -16.61 -2.30 -30.04
CA PRO A 36 -16.86 -0.88 -29.76
C PRO A 36 -18.34 -0.64 -29.41
N ALA A 37 -19.00 -1.55 -28.68
CA ALA A 37 -20.45 -1.46 -28.42
C ALA A 37 -20.84 -0.26 -27.55
N TRP A 38 -19.89 0.30 -26.79
CA TRP A 38 -20.11 1.54 -26.04
C TRP A 38 -20.09 2.77 -26.96
N ARG A 39 -19.39 2.72 -28.10
CA ARG A 39 -19.24 3.86 -29.03
C ARG A 39 -20.38 4.02 -30.05
N SER A 40 -21.23 3.01 -30.24
CA SER A 40 -22.29 3.02 -31.27
C SER A 40 -23.74 3.11 -30.76
N LEU A 41 -23.95 3.40 -29.47
CA LEU A 41 -25.30 3.66 -28.90
C LEU A 41 -25.64 5.16 -28.87
N SER A 42 -25.47 5.81 -30.03
CA SER A 42 -25.98 7.15 -30.36
C SER A 42 -27.28 7.04 -31.19
N CYS A 43 -28.24 6.27 -30.69
CA CYS A 43 -29.63 6.29 -31.20
C CYS A 43 -30.55 6.91 -30.16
N GLY A 44 -30.74 8.24 -30.26
CA GLY A 44 -31.97 9.01 -29.99
C GLY A 44 -32.95 8.60 -28.88
N GLY A 45 -32.53 7.94 -27.80
CA GLY A 45 -33.35 7.63 -26.63
C GLY A 45 -32.76 8.30 -25.39
N GLY A 46 -33.59 8.89 -24.53
CA GLY A 46 -33.18 9.56 -23.30
C GLY A 46 -32.36 8.69 -22.32
N PRO A 47 -31.96 9.18 -21.15
CA PRO A 47 -31.04 8.47 -20.24
C PRO A 47 -31.55 7.13 -19.67
N GLN A 48 -32.85 6.83 -19.75
CA GLN A 48 -33.49 5.67 -19.10
C GLN A 48 -33.13 4.26 -19.64
N PRO A 49 -32.98 3.99 -20.96
CA PRO A 49 -32.71 2.64 -21.46
C PRO A 49 -31.28 2.16 -21.13
N LYS A 50 -30.33 3.09 -21.03
CA LYS A 50 -28.92 2.78 -20.72
C LYS A 50 -28.75 2.35 -19.26
N SER A 51 -29.40 3.06 -18.33
CA SER A 51 -29.44 2.67 -16.92
C SER A 51 -30.09 1.28 -16.75
N GLN A 52 -31.22 1.03 -17.40
CA GLN A 52 -31.91 -0.27 -17.29
C GLN A 52 -31.07 -1.45 -17.81
N LEU A 53 -30.34 -1.27 -18.91
CA LEU A 53 -29.44 -2.31 -19.42
C LEU A 53 -28.31 -2.59 -18.43
N LEU A 54 -27.67 -1.54 -17.88
CA LEU A 54 -26.62 -1.70 -16.89
C LEU A 54 -27.12 -2.44 -15.65
N GLN A 55 -28.33 -2.11 -15.17
CA GLN A 55 -28.98 -2.82 -14.09
C GLN A 55 -29.17 -4.32 -14.37
N CYS A 56 -29.56 -4.68 -15.59
CA CYS A 56 -29.69 -6.08 -15.98
C CYS A 56 -28.34 -6.79 -16.00
N LEU A 57 -27.29 -6.13 -16.48
CA LEU A 57 -25.94 -6.70 -16.55
C LEU A 57 -25.35 -6.90 -15.14
N LEU A 58 -25.50 -5.92 -14.23
CA LEU A 58 -25.03 -6.02 -12.85
C LEU A 58 -25.76 -7.10 -12.03
N LYS A 59 -26.97 -7.50 -12.44
CA LYS A 59 -27.77 -8.56 -11.80
C LYS A 59 -27.63 -9.92 -12.51
N ALA A 60 -26.80 -10.02 -13.53
CA ALA A 60 -26.60 -11.28 -14.25
C ALA A 60 -26.00 -12.34 -13.30
N PRO A 61 -26.44 -13.61 -13.38
CA PRO A 61 -25.93 -14.67 -12.51
C PRO A 61 -24.48 -15.07 -12.83
N GLN A 62 -24.00 -14.81 -14.05
CA GLN A 62 -22.62 -15.03 -14.46
C GLN A 62 -21.75 -13.86 -14.00
N TYR A 63 -20.66 -14.14 -13.27
CA TYR A 63 -19.76 -13.09 -12.81
C TYR A 63 -19.03 -12.42 -13.98
N GLU A 64 -18.77 -13.14 -15.07
CA GLU A 64 -18.07 -12.64 -16.25
C GLU A 64 -18.87 -11.50 -16.93
N VAL A 65 -20.20 -11.61 -16.91
CA VAL A 65 -21.10 -10.57 -17.44
C VAL A 65 -21.06 -9.33 -16.55
N ARG A 66 -21.07 -9.53 -15.22
CA ARG A 66 -20.98 -8.44 -14.24
C ARG A 66 -19.63 -7.74 -14.33
N GLU A 67 -18.55 -8.50 -14.37
CA GLU A 67 -17.17 -8.02 -14.50
C GLU A 67 -16.99 -7.20 -15.78
N LEU A 68 -17.42 -7.70 -16.94
CA LEU A 68 -17.32 -6.98 -18.21
C LEU A 68 -18.12 -5.67 -18.19
N ALA A 69 -19.30 -5.67 -17.56
CA ALA A 69 -20.10 -4.46 -17.39
C ALA A 69 -19.40 -3.44 -16.48
N LEU A 70 -18.81 -3.91 -15.37
CA LEU A 70 -18.03 -3.09 -14.44
C LEU A 70 -16.76 -2.55 -15.09
N GLU A 71 -16.12 -3.30 -15.99
CA GLU A 71 -14.97 -2.83 -16.75
C GLU A 71 -15.36 -1.65 -17.66
N GLY A 72 -16.49 -1.77 -18.37
CA GLY A 72 -17.03 -0.67 -19.17
C GLY A 72 -17.41 0.56 -18.34
N VAL A 73 -17.98 0.35 -17.15
CA VAL A 73 -18.27 1.41 -16.18
C VAL A 73 -16.97 2.10 -15.72
N LEU A 74 -15.96 1.34 -15.31
CA LEU A 74 -14.71 1.91 -14.82
C LEU A 74 -14.02 2.74 -15.90
N ARG A 75 -13.94 2.22 -17.12
CA ARG A 75 -13.32 2.92 -18.25
C ARG A 75 -14.00 4.26 -18.51
N ARG A 76 -15.34 4.29 -18.47
CA ARG A 76 -16.11 5.52 -18.64
C ARG A 76 -15.85 6.51 -17.50
N LEU A 77 -15.77 6.05 -16.25
CA LEU A 77 -15.46 6.92 -15.12
C LEU A 77 -14.07 7.54 -15.24
N GLN A 78 -13.09 6.77 -15.73
CA GLN A 78 -11.72 7.24 -15.96
C GLN A 78 -11.65 8.26 -17.11
N GLU A 79 -12.36 8.00 -18.22
CA GLU A 79 -12.51 8.97 -19.34
C GLU A 79 -13.15 10.28 -18.84
N GLU A 80 -14.13 10.23 -17.93
CA GLU A 80 -14.76 11.42 -17.34
C GLU A 80 -13.84 12.19 -16.35
N GLU A 81 -12.91 11.52 -15.64
CA GLU A 81 -11.92 12.18 -14.78
C GLU A 81 -10.87 12.98 -15.59
N GLU A 82 -10.52 12.53 -16.79
CA GLU A 82 -9.55 13.21 -17.67
C GLU A 82 -10.12 14.46 -18.37
N GLU A 83 -11.45 14.55 -18.55
CA GLU A 83 -12.10 15.62 -19.30
C GLU A 83 -12.46 16.88 -18.47
N GLU A 84 -11.98 17.01 -17.23
CA GLU A 84 -12.24 18.15 -16.30
C GLU A 84 -13.69 18.68 -16.33
N GLU A 85 -14.72 17.83 -16.30
CA GLU A 85 -16.12 18.30 -16.32
C GLU A 85 -16.74 18.46 -14.92
N GLU A 86 -17.26 19.67 -14.64
CA GLU A 86 -18.16 20.04 -13.53
C GLU A 86 -19.49 19.25 -13.51
N ARG A 87 -19.70 18.36 -14.47
CA ARG A 87 -20.88 17.51 -14.58
C ARG A 87 -20.56 16.17 -13.94
N GLY A 88 -20.72 16.07 -12.62
CA GLY A 88 -20.65 14.77 -11.92
C GLY A 88 -21.49 13.68 -12.60
N HIS A 89 -21.33 12.41 -12.21
CA HIS A 89 -21.81 11.24 -12.98
C HIS A 89 -23.35 11.14 -13.17
N GLN A 90 -23.96 12.01 -13.99
CA GLN A 90 -25.41 12.14 -14.21
C GLN A 90 -26.06 10.89 -14.81
N TRP A 91 -25.25 9.98 -15.36
CA TRP A 91 -25.72 8.72 -15.92
C TRP A 91 -25.87 7.60 -14.88
N LEU A 92 -25.33 7.79 -13.66
CA LEU A 92 -25.50 6.88 -12.53
C LEU A 92 -26.70 7.31 -11.68
N ASP A 93 -27.67 6.42 -11.56
CA ASP A 93 -28.80 6.59 -10.66
C ASP A 93 -28.57 5.89 -9.31
N GLN A 94 -29.41 6.23 -8.32
CA GLN A 94 -29.34 5.65 -6.98
C GLN A 94 -29.47 4.12 -6.99
N THR A 95 -30.23 3.56 -7.94
CA THR A 95 -30.39 2.12 -8.11
C THR A 95 -29.10 1.43 -8.58
N THR A 96 -28.28 2.13 -9.36
CA THR A 96 -26.97 1.63 -9.78
C THR A 96 -26.00 1.67 -8.64
N LEU A 97 -25.97 2.77 -7.88
CA LEU A 97 -25.15 2.87 -6.67
C LEU A 97 -25.51 1.77 -5.66
N SER A 98 -26.80 1.54 -5.39
CA SER A 98 -27.23 0.47 -4.47
C SER A 98 -26.85 -0.93 -4.96
N SER A 99 -26.88 -1.15 -6.28
CA SER A 99 -26.47 -2.43 -6.86
C SER A 99 -24.95 -2.64 -6.72
N LEU A 100 -24.14 -1.60 -6.92
CA LEU A 100 -22.69 -1.65 -6.75
C LEU A 100 -22.30 -1.90 -5.29
N THR A 101 -22.89 -1.17 -4.34
CA THR A 101 -22.61 -1.39 -2.90
C THR A 101 -23.09 -2.76 -2.45
N SER A 102 -24.22 -3.26 -2.98
CA SER A 102 -24.70 -4.61 -2.71
C SER A 102 -23.74 -5.68 -3.27
N LEU A 103 -23.20 -5.48 -4.48
CA LEU A 103 -22.22 -6.39 -5.06
C LEU A 103 -20.93 -6.39 -4.24
N ALA A 104 -20.46 -5.24 -3.73
CA ALA A 104 -19.25 -5.17 -2.92
C ALA A 104 -19.33 -5.99 -1.63
N LEU A 105 -20.53 -6.19 -1.07
CA LEU A 105 -20.76 -6.93 0.17
C LEU A 105 -21.06 -8.42 -0.05
N HIS A 106 -21.44 -8.81 -1.27
CA HIS A 106 -22.01 -10.13 -1.53
C HIS A 106 -21.39 -10.88 -2.72
N GLU A 107 -20.59 -10.21 -3.55
CA GLU A 107 -19.86 -10.88 -4.62
C GLU A 107 -18.86 -11.88 -4.03
N THR A 108 -18.90 -13.11 -4.54
CA THR A 108 -18.02 -14.19 -4.10
C THR A 108 -16.86 -14.40 -5.07
N HIS A 109 -16.99 -13.95 -6.32
CA HIS A 109 -15.94 -14.10 -7.31
C HIS A 109 -14.88 -12.99 -7.16
N PRO A 110 -13.60 -13.32 -6.93
CA PRO A 110 -12.58 -12.33 -6.56
C PRO A 110 -12.31 -11.28 -7.65
N GLN A 111 -12.29 -11.67 -8.92
CA GLN A 111 -12.06 -10.74 -10.05
C GLN A 111 -13.21 -9.75 -10.22
N CYS A 112 -14.45 -10.25 -10.14
CA CYS A 112 -15.63 -9.39 -10.23
C CYS A 112 -15.68 -8.45 -9.02
N LEU A 113 -15.39 -8.95 -7.81
CA LEU A 113 -15.35 -8.14 -6.60
C LEU A 113 -14.28 -7.05 -6.70
N ALA A 114 -13.06 -7.37 -7.16
CA ALA A 114 -12.01 -6.39 -7.38
C ALA A 114 -12.46 -5.26 -8.32
N LYS A 115 -13.19 -5.61 -9.39
CA LYS A 115 -13.79 -4.63 -10.30
C LYS A 115 -14.85 -3.76 -9.64
N VAL A 116 -15.74 -4.35 -8.84
CA VAL A 116 -16.75 -3.59 -8.08
C VAL A 116 -16.05 -2.58 -7.17
N LEU A 117 -15.05 -3.01 -6.40
CA LEU A 117 -14.32 -2.15 -5.47
C LEU A 117 -13.58 -1.02 -6.20
N SER A 118 -12.99 -1.31 -7.37
CA SER A 118 -12.33 -0.31 -8.22
C SER A 118 -13.30 0.77 -8.71
N VAL A 119 -14.51 0.38 -9.15
CA VAL A 119 -15.57 1.33 -9.52
C VAL A 119 -15.97 2.17 -8.32
N LEU A 120 -16.18 1.55 -7.16
CA LEU A 120 -16.56 2.26 -5.94
C LEU A 120 -15.46 3.19 -5.42
N CYS A 121 -14.17 2.87 -5.65
CA CYS A 121 -13.08 3.78 -5.35
C CYS A 121 -13.28 5.11 -6.07
N VAL A 122 -13.45 5.06 -7.40
CA VAL A 122 -13.65 6.26 -8.23
C VAL A 122 -14.91 7.01 -7.82
N LEU A 123 -16.03 6.33 -7.58
CA LEU A 123 -17.27 6.99 -7.16
C LEU A 123 -17.21 7.62 -5.77
N SER A 124 -16.37 7.10 -4.87
CA SER A 124 -16.25 7.63 -3.51
C SER A 124 -15.63 9.03 -3.48
N THR A 125 -14.88 9.44 -4.51
CA THR A 125 -14.30 10.80 -4.56
C THR A 125 -15.35 11.86 -4.89
N THR A 126 -16.40 11.50 -5.63
CA THR A 126 -17.41 12.42 -6.15
C THR A 126 -18.74 12.33 -5.41
N THR A 127 -19.06 11.19 -4.78
CA THR A 127 -20.37 10.93 -4.18
C THR A 127 -20.29 10.29 -2.80
N ALA A 128 -21.15 10.74 -1.89
CA ALA A 128 -21.34 10.07 -0.59
C ALA A 128 -22.13 8.77 -0.79
N LEU A 129 -21.46 7.63 -0.64
CA LEU A 129 -22.04 6.31 -0.86
C LEU A 129 -22.86 5.82 0.33
N SER A 130 -24.07 5.35 0.08
CA SER A 130 -24.94 4.71 1.07
C SER A 130 -24.77 3.19 1.01
N TRP A 131 -24.17 2.60 2.04
CA TRP A 131 -23.87 1.16 2.09
C TRP A 131 -24.99 0.39 2.78
N SER A 132 -25.72 -0.44 2.01
CA SER A 132 -26.80 -1.28 2.53
C SER A 132 -26.44 -2.76 2.42
N GLY A 133 -26.40 -3.47 3.54
CA GLY A 133 -26.23 -4.93 3.61
C GLY A 133 -27.56 -5.69 3.54
N GLY A 134 -28.51 -5.20 2.73
CA GLY A 134 -29.90 -5.66 2.72
C GLY A 134 -30.86 -4.61 3.28
N VAL A 135 -31.61 -4.94 4.34
CA VAL A 135 -32.64 -4.06 4.93
C VAL A 135 -32.03 -3.00 5.86
N GLU A 136 -30.83 -3.24 6.38
CA GLU A 136 -30.14 -2.35 7.32
C GLU A 136 -28.96 -1.63 6.65
N MET A 137 -28.81 -0.34 6.98
CA MET A 137 -27.69 0.49 6.57
C MET A 137 -26.48 0.18 7.45
N LEU A 138 -25.33 -0.12 6.83
CA LEU A 138 -24.09 -0.31 7.57
C LEU A 138 -23.60 1.02 8.11
N SER A 139 -23.16 1.02 9.36
CA SER A 139 -22.38 2.13 9.89
C SER A 139 -21.02 2.23 9.18
N GLN A 140 -20.40 3.41 9.23
CA GLN A 140 -19.09 3.64 8.64
C GLN A 140 -18.01 2.73 9.26
N GLU A 141 -18.11 2.45 10.56
CA GLU A 141 -17.17 1.56 11.27
C GLU A 141 -17.33 0.09 10.82
N GLU A 142 -18.57 -0.42 10.74
CA GLU A 142 -18.83 -1.78 10.26
C GLU A 142 -18.35 -1.99 8.83
N LEU A 143 -18.56 -1.00 7.96
CA LEU A 143 -18.06 -1.02 6.60
C LEU A 143 -16.53 -1.07 6.55
N LEU A 144 -15.85 -0.21 7.31
CA LEU A 144 -14.39 -0.18 7.36
C LEU A 144 -13.83 -1.52 7.86
N LEU A 145 -14.41 -2.09 8.92
CA LEU A 145 -14.01 -3.40 9.43
C LEU A 145 -14.23 -4.51 8.39
N HIS A 146 -15.35 -4.48 7.67
CA HIS A 146 -15.63 -5.45 6.60
C HIS A 146 -14.60 -5.37 5.46
N LEU A 147 -14.33 -4.18 4.94
CA LEU A 147 -13.37 -3.99 3.84
C LEU A 147 -11.93 -4.25 4.28
N LEU A 148 -11.58 -3.93 5.52
CA LEU A 148 -10.28 -4.25 6.09
C LEU A 148 -10.09 -5.77 6.18
N ALA A 149 -11.07 -6.49 6.71
CA ALA A 149 -11.05 -7.95 6.77
C ALA A 149 -10.98 -8.56 5.36
N LEU A 150 -11.67 -7.98 4.37
CA LEU A 150 -11.57 -8.40 2.99
C LEU A 150 -10.13 -8.25 2.46
N ALA A 151 -9.51 -7.07 2.63
CA ALA A 151 -8.14 -6.81 2.19
C ALA A 151 -7.11 -7.74 2.85
N GLN A 152 -7.27 -8.00 4.15
CA GLN A 152 -6.40 -8.92 4.90
C GLN A 152 -6.51 -10.37 4.42
N ASN A 153 -7.70 -10.81 4.01
CA ASN A 153 -7.95 -12.18 3.59
C ASN A 153 -7.74 -12.42 2.08
N SER A 154 -7.49 -11.37 1.29
CA SER A 154 -7.36 -11.45 -0.16
C SER A 154 -5.91 -11.47 -0.67
N THR A 155 -4.92 -11.78 0.18
CA THR A 155 -3.48 -11.79 -0.21
C THR A 155 -3.15 -12.73 -1.37
N HIS A 156 -3.99 -13.72 -1.63
CA HIS A 156 -3.88 -14.65 -2.77
C HIS A 156 -4.25 -14.01 -4.12
N SER A 157 -4.87 -12.81 -4.12
CA SER A 157 -5.28 -12.08 -5.31
C SER A 157 -4.81 -10.63 -5.19
N VAL A 158 -3.71 -10.32 -5.89
CA VAL A 158 -3.11 -8.97 -5.91
C VAL A 158 -4.14 -7.91 -6.31
N GLU A 159 -4.93 -8.17 -7.35
CA GLU A 159 -5.93 -7.22 -7.84
C GLU A 159 -7.01 -6.92 -6.79
N LEU A 160 -7.57 -7.95 -6.15
CA LEU A 160 -8.58 -7.78 -5.11
C LEU A 160 -8.01 -7.09 -3.87
N HIS A 161 -6.81 -7.50 -3.43
CA HIS A 161 -6.11 -6.90 -2.31
C HIS A 161 -5.86 -5.41 -2.55
N CYS A 162 -5.31 -5.04 -3.70
CA CYS A 162 -5.08 -3.65 -4.07
C CYS A 162 -6.38 -2.84 -4.15
N ALA A 163 -7.43 -3.38 -4.78
CA ALA A 163 -8.72 -2.69 -4.88
C ALA A 163 -9.37 -2.47 -3.50
N ALA A 164 -9.33 -3.47 -2.62
CA ALA A 164 -9.84 -3.37 -1.26
C ALA A 164 -9.03 -2.37 -0.41
N LEU A 165 -7.69 -2.43 -0.49
CA LEU A 165 -6.80 -1.51 0.21
C LEU A 165 -6.99 -0.06 -0.25
N THR A 166 -7.19 0.16 -1.55
CA THR A 166 -7.50 1.50 -2.08
C THR A 166 -8.77 2.05 -1.49
N LEU A 167 -9.84 1.25 -1.52
CA LEU A 167 -11.16 1.71 -1.09
C LEU A 167 -11.18 2.01 0.41
N VAL A 168 -10.66 1.08 1.23
CA VAL A 168 -10.61 1.28 2.68
C VAL A 168 -9.77 2.51 3.03
N SER A 169 -8.66 2.75 2.33
CA SER A 169 -7.81 3.92 2.56
C SER A 169 -8.51 5.23 2.18
N ARG A 170 -9.27 5.26 1.08
CA ARG A 170 -10.09 6.43 0.72
C ARG A 170 -11.15 6.72 1.79
N LEU A 171 -11.80 5.69 2.31
CA LEU A 171 -12.80 5.84 3.37
C LEU A 171 -12.18 6.30 4.70
N VAL A 172 -10.95 5.86 5.02
CA VAL A 172 -10.17 6.37 6.15
C VAL A 172 -9.89 7.87 5.99
N VAL A 173 -9.43 8.31 4.81
CA VAL A 173 -9.20 9.73 4.54
C VAL A 173 -10.48 10.55 4.72
N GLN A 174 -11.63 10.05 4.24
CA GLN A 174 -12.92 10.71 4.43
C GLN A 174 -13.34 10.79 5.89
N LEU A 175 -13.16 9.70 6.64
CA LEU A 175 -13.45 9.64 8.07
C LEU A 175 -12.63 10.67 8.85
N VAL A 176 -11.31 10.67 8.64
CA VAL A 176 -10.37 11.59 9.31
C VAL A 176 -10.66 13.03 8.94
N SER A 177 -10.95 13.31 7.66
CA SER A 177 -11.26 14.67 7.20
C SER A 177 -12.58 15.20 7.77
N SER A 178 -13.58 14.33 7.94
CA SER A 178 -14.90 14.70 8.47
C SER A 178 -14.92 14.85 9.99
N ASN A 179 -14.06 14.10 10.71
CA ASN A 179 -13.99 14.12 12.17
C ASN A 179 -12.54 13.94 12.67
N PRO A 180 -11.69 14.97 12.57
CA PRO A 180 -10.26 14.86 12.88
C PRO A 180 -9.98 14.57 14.37
N GLN A 181 -10.89 14.96 15.28
CA GLN A 181 -10.73 14.76 16.73
C GLN A 181 -11.30 13.42 17.22
N GLY A 182 -12.33 12.89 16.55
CA GLY A 182 -12.95 11.60 16.92
C GLY A 182 -12.36 10.39 16.21
N ALA A 183 -11.58 10.60 15.14
CA ALA A 183 -10.96 9.52 14.37
C ALA A 183 -10.08 8.61 15.24
N SER A 184 -9.35 9.15 16.21
CA SER A 184 -8.45 8.37 17.08
C SER A 184 -9.16 7.35 17.98
N ALA A 185 -10.48 7.46 18.15
CA ALA A 185 -11.28 6.49 18.90
C ALA A 185 -11.70 5.28 18.06
N VAL A 186 -11.50 5.32 16.74
CA VAL A 186 -11.94 4.27 15.82
C VAL A 186 -10.92 3.15 15.79
N ALA A 187 -11.28 2.00 16.36
CA ALA A 187 -10.37 0.86 16.56
C ALA A 187 -9.79 0.31 15.24
N CYS A 188 -10.48 0.49 14.10
CA CYS A 188 -10.02 -0.02 12.81
C CYS A 188 -8.85 0.78 12.21
N LEU A 189 -8.59 2.01 12.65
CA LEU A 189 -7.51 2.84 12.09
C LEU A 189 -6.11 2.29 12.37
N GLY A 190 -5.89 1.74 13.57
CA GLY A 190 -4.62 1.07 13.88
C GLY A 190 -4.40 -0.18 13.01
N GLN A 191 -5.46 -0.95 12.77
CA GLN A 191 -5.39 -2.15 11.93
C GLN A 191 -5.17 -1.80 10.45
N TRP A 192 -5.78 -0.72 9.97
CA TRP A 192 -5.52 -0.17 8.64
C TRP A 192 -4.05 0.27 8.50
N GLY A 193 -3.53 1.01 9.48
CA GLY A 193 -2.13 1.44 9.45
C GLY A 193 -1.17 0.25 9.40
N ALA A 194 -1.41 -0.78 10.20
CA ALA A 194 -0.63 -2.01 10.17
C ALA A 194 -0.71 -2.74 8.82
N LEU A 195 -1.89 -2.80 8.21
CA LEU A 195 -2.09 -3.38 6.88
C LEU A 195 -1.27 -2.62 5.82
N VAL A 196 -1.39 -1.28 5.77
CA VAL A 196 -0.61 -0.45 4.83
C VAL A 196 0.89 -0.68 5.04
N CYS A 197 1.37 -0.72 6.29
CA CYS A 197 2.78 -0.98 6.57
C CYS A 197 3.23 -2.34 6.01
N SER A 198 2.41 -3.39 6.15
CA SER A 198 2.74 -4.72 5.61
C SER A 198 2.81 -4.76 4.09
N CYS A 199 2.04 -3.92 3.39
CA CYS A 199 2.08 -3.80 1.93
C CYS A 199 3.34 -3.10 1.40
N CYS A 200 4.16 -2.52 2.29
CA CYS A 200 5.39 -1.82 1.93
C CYS A 200 6.66 -2.66 2.14
N SER A 201 6.53 -3.94 2.53
CA SER A 201 7.69 -4.81 2.76
C SER A 201 8.35 -5.21 1.44
N GLU A 202 9.65 -5.52 1.48
CA GLU A 202 10.46 -5.84 0.29
C GLU A 202 9.92 -7.06 -0.46
N GLU A 203 9.32 -8.01 0.25
CA GLU A 203 8.79 -9.27 -0.28
C GLU A 203 7.45 -9.12 -1.01
N GLN A 204 6.82 -7.95 -0.95
CA GLN A 204 5.54 -7.72 -1.61
C GLN A 204 5.70 -7.61 -3.12
N PRO A 205 4.71 -8.07 -3.91
CA PRO A 205 4.66 -7.80 -5.35
C PRO A 205 4.73 -6.31 -5.65
N VAL A 206 5.38 -5.94 -6.75
CA VAL A 206 5.57 -4.53 -7.15
C VAL A 206 4.23 -3.79 -7.24
N GLU A 207 3.17 -4.45 -7.71
CA GLU A 207 1.83 -3.87 -7.81
C GLU A 207 1.24 -3.50 -6.44
N VAL A 208 1.53 -4.31 -5.41
CA VAL A 208 1.10 -4.04 -4.02
C VAL A 208 1.89 -2.86 -3.45
N LYS A 209 3.21 -2.80 -3.69
CA LYS A 209 4.06 -1.68 -3.27
C LYS A 209 3.68 -0.37 -3.94
N LEU A 210 3.42 -0.39 -5.25
CA LEU A 210 2.88 0.75 -6.01
C LEU A 210 1.54 1.23 -5.45
N MET A 211 0.65 0.29 -5.09
CA MET A 211 -0.62 0.64 -4.46
C MET A 211 -0.41 1.29 -3.08
N ALA A 212 0.47 0.71 -2.26
CA ALA A 212 0.78 1.24 -0.94
C ALA A 212 1.40 2.65 -1.03
N ALA A 213 2.30 2.89 -1.98
CA ALA A 213 2.83 4.21 -2.29
C ALA A 213 1.70 5.21 -2.59
N LYS A 214 0.81 4.88 -3.54
CA LYS A 214 -0.34 5.74 -3.89
C LYS A 214 -1.27 5.99 -2.69
N VAL A 215 -1.48 5.00 -1.84
CA VAL A 215 -2.25 5.16 -0.60
C VAL A 215 -1.58 6.15 0.34
N LEU A 216 -0.29 6.01 0.61
CA LEU A 216 0.46 6.90 1.50
C LEU A 216 0.50 8.34 0.95
N VAL A 217 0.71 8.50 -0.36
CA VAL A 217 0.66 9.78 -1.07
C VAL A 217 -0.69 10.47 -0.86
N ASN A 218 -1.79 9.76 -1.10
CA ASN A 218 -3.15 10.30 -0.92
C ASN A 218 -3.50 10.60 0.54
N CYS A 219 -2.89 9.89 1.49
CA CYS A 219 -3.06 10.10 2.92
C CYS A 219 -2.15 11.19 3.50
N THR A 220 -1.22 11.75 2.72
CA THR A 220 -0.15 12.62 3.26
C THR A 220 -0.73 13.83 3.99
N ALA A 221 -1.58 14.62 3.33
CA ALA A 221 -2.15 15.85 3.89
C ALA A 221 -3.03 15.59 5.13
N THR A 222 -3.84 14.53 5.08
CA THR A 222 -4.94 14.27 6.03
C THR A 222 -4.52 13.42 7.21
N VAL A 223 -3.54 12.54 7.03
CA VAL A 223 -3.08 11.56 8.02
C VAL A 223 -1.65 11.83 8.44
N LEU A 224 -0.68 11.78 7.52
CA LEU A 224 0.75 11.80 7.85
C LEU A 224 1.23 13.14 8.40
N THR A 225 0.71 14.25 7.87
CA THR A 225 1.08 15.62 8.26
C THR A 225 0.05 16.28 9.18
N SER A 226 -0.94 15.52 9.67
CA SER A 226 -2.01 16.06 10.50
C SER A 226 -1.48 16.55 11.85
N SER A 227 -1.88 17.76 12.27
CA SER A 227 -1.54 18.29 13.59
C SER A 227 -2.21 17.54 14.75
N HIS A 228 -3.22 16.72 14.46
CA HIS A 228 -4.05 16.05 15.47
C HIS A 228 -3.66 14.59 15.73
N LEU A 229 -2.70 14.04 14.98
CA LEU A 229 -2.27 12.63 15.10
C LEU A 229 -3.45 11.64 15.14
N PRO A 230 -4.26 11.54 14.06
CA PRO A 230 -5.50 10.75 14.06
C PRO A 230 -5.28 9.26 14.33
N LEU A 231 -4.10 8.71 14.03
CA LEU A 231 -3.74 7.32 14.31
C LEU A 231 -2.94 7.14 15.62
N GLY A 232 -2.63 8.23 16.32
CA GLY A 232 -1.61 8.27 17.36
C GLY A 232 -0.18 8.25 16.79
N LEU A 233 0.79 8.49 17.68
CA LEU A 233 2.20 8.64 17.30
C LEU A 233 2.78 7.38 16.66
N THR A 234 2.64 6.23 17.31
CA THR A 234 3.27 4.96 16.88
C THR A 234 2.86 4.58 15.46
N THR A 235 1.56 4.49 15.18
CA THR A 235 1.07 4.11 13.84
C THR A 235 1.44 5.15 12.78
N THR A 236 1.38 6.44 13.10
CA THR A 236 1.78 7.51 12.16
C THR A 236 3.26 7.39 11.80
N VAL A 237 4.12 7.16 12.80
CA VAL A 237 5.57 6.98 12.60
C VAL A 237 5.87 5.71 11.82
N SER A 238 5.14 4.61 12.05
CA SER A 238 5.27 3.39 11.22
C SER A 238 4.93 3.64 9.75
N LEU A 239 3.88 4.40 9.45
CA LEU A 239 3.55 4.77 8.06
C LEU A 239 4.62 5.65 7.42
N TRP A 240 5.23 6.58 8.18
CA TRP A 240 6.39 7.34 7.72
C TRP A 240 7.58 6.44 7.42
N ARG A 241 7.86 5.44 8.26
CA ARG A 241 8.89 4.43 7.99
C ARG A 241 8.62 3.72 6.67
N SER A 242 7.39 3.25 6.48
CA SER A 242 6.96 2.57 5.26
C SER A 242 7.11 3.45 4.00
N LEU A 243 6.78 4.74 4.08
CA LEU A 243 7.03 5.68 3.00
C LEU A 243 8.52 5.79 2.67
N PHE A 244 9.38 5.89 3.69
CA PHE A 244 10.84 5.95 3.49
C PHE A 244 11.43 4.64 2.97
N THR A 245 10.85 3.49 3.31
CA THR A 245 11.18 2.20 2.70
C THR A 245 10.88 2.23 1.20
N LEU A 246 9.67 2.67 0.81
CA LEU A 246 9.28 2.74 -0.61
C LEU A 246 10.11 3.75 -1.43
N LEU A 247 10.54 4.87 -0.83
CA LEU A 247 11.45 5.83 -1.48
C LEU A 247 12.86 5.26 -1.75
N GLN A 248 13.19 4.13 -1.11
CA GLN A 248 14.45 3.41 -1.24
C GLN A 248 14.25 2.03 -1.90
N ASP A 249 13.09 1.78 -2.52
CA ASP A 249 12.82 0.51 -3.18
C ASP A 249 13.72 0.31 -4.40
N GLU A 250 14.04 -0.95 -4.72
CA GLU A 250 14.83 -1.29 -5.92
C GLU A 250 14.06 -0.93 -7.21
N ASP A 251 12.73 -0.98 -7.18
CA ASP A 251 11.88 -0.64 -8.32
C ASP A 251 11.73 0.88 -8.48
N GLU A 252 12.06 1.38 -9.69
CA GLU A 252 12.01 2.81 -10.02
C GLU A 252 10.59 3.36 -9.96
N ASP A 253 9.59 2.62 -10.47
CA ASP A 253 8.21 3.06 -10.50
C ASP A 253 7.66 3.19 -9.06
N VAL A 254 8.07 2.29 -8.15
CA VAL A 254 7.71 2.37 -6.72
C VAL A 254 8.28 3.62 -6.08
N ARG A 255 9.57 3.92 -6.30
CA ARG A 255 10.22 5.11 -5.73
C ARG A 255 9.62 6.41 -6.26
N ASP A 256 9.39 6.47 -7.57
CA ASP A 256 8.79 7.64 -8.21
C ASP A 256 7.35 7.86 -7.73
N SER A 257 6.57 6.77 -7.66
CA SER A 257 5.21 6.82 -7.11
C SER A 257 5.20 7.27 -5.64
N ALA A 258 6.17 6.86 -4.82
CA ALA A 258 6.28 7.31 -3.44
C ALA A 258 6.68 8.79 -3.33
N CYS A 259 7.53 9.28 -4.24
CA CYS A 259 8.05 10.65 -4.28
C CYS A 259 6.94 11.72 -4.35
N ASP A 260 5.82 11.40 -5.00
CA ASP A 260 4.67 12.29 -5.16
C ASP A 260 4.05 12.75 -3.84
N PHE A 261 4.40 12.15 -2.69
CA PHE A 261 3.93 12.58 -1.38
C PHE A 261 4.25 14.06 -1.12
N ILE A 262 5.38 14.58 -1.64
CA ILE A 262 5.78 15.98 -1.46
C ILE A 262 4.69 16.92 -1.97
N CYS A 263 4.07 16.59 -3.11
CA CYS A 263 3.03 17.40 -3.73
C CYS A 263 1.78 17.54 -2.84
N ASN A 264 1.58 16.58 -1.92
CA ASN A 264 0.47 16.55 -0.98
C ASN A 264 0.83 17.09 0.41
N VAL A 265 2.06 17.55 0.64
CA VAL A 265 2.43 18.20 1.91
C VAL A 265 1.83 19.62 1.95
N PRO A 266 1.12 20.00 3.03
CA PRO A 266 0.63 21.36 3.19
C PRO A 266 1.74 22.41 3.08
N ALA A 267 1.50 23.48 2.30
CA ALA A 267 2.49 24.52 2.03
C ALA A 267 3.06 25.20 3.29
N SER A 268 2.31 25.22 4.39
CA SER A 268 2.76 25.74 5.69
C SER A 268 3.87 24.91 6.35
N LEU A 269 4.07 23.66 5.91
CA LEU A 269 5.05 22.73 6.46
C LEU A 269 6.32 22.62 5.60
N LEU A 270 6.21 22.99 4.32
CA LEU A 270 7.33 22.99 3.38
C LEU A 270 8.23 24.22 3.58
N SER A 271 9.53 24.02 3.40
CA SER A 271 10.46 25.13 3.13
C SER A 271 10.23 25.68 1.72
N THR A 272 10.48 26.98 1.54
CA THR A 272 10.30 27.72 0.27
C THR A 272 10.93 27.06 -0.96
N ASP A 273 11.97 26.24 -0.76
CA ASP A 273 12.78 25.68 -1.85
C ASP A 273 12.18 24.40 -2.44
N VAL A 274 11.11 23.85 -1.84
CA VAL A 274 10.49 22.55 -2.23
C VAL A 274 9.02 22.71 -2.66
N THR A 275 8.43 23.89 -2.50
CA THR A 275 7.02 24.11 -2.82
C THR A 275 6.77 24.08 -4.33
N GLY A 276 6.03 23.06 -4.82
CA GLY A 276 5.51 23.01 -6.19
C GLY A 276 6.49 22.50 -7.25
N ALA A 277 7.61 21.89 -6.86
CA ALA A 277 8.54 21.24 -7.79
C ALA A 277 8.36 19.72 -7.76
N SER A 278 8.44 19.06 -8.92
CA SER A 278 8.68 17.61 -8.99
C SER A 278 10.11 17.37 -8.48
N VAL A 279 10.25 16.45 -7.53
CA VAL A 279 11.48 16.16 -6.81
C VAL A 279 11.91 14.73 -7.16
N CYS A 280 13.20 14.42 -7.10
CA CYS A 280 13.67 13.04 -7.25
C CYS A 280 13.61 12.28 -5.90
N PRO A 281 13.47 10.94 -5.90
CA PRO A 281 13.30 10.16 -4.67
C PRO A 281 14.33 10.43 -3.55
N PRO A 282 15.65 10.62 -3.83
CA PRO A 282 16.62 10.94 -2.77
C PRO A 282 16.39 12.28 -2.09
N VAL A 283 15.95 13.30 -2.84
CA VAL A 283 15.62 14.61 -2.27
C VAL A 283 14.29 14.55 -1.53
N ALA A 284 13.35 13.72 -1.99
CA ALA A 284 12.10 13.45 -1.31
C ALA A 284 12.31 12.77 0.04
N LEU A 285 13.25 11.83 0.10
CA LEU A 285 13.66 11.17 1.33
C LEU A 285 14.26 12.18 2.34
N ASP A 286 15.16 13.04 1.89
CA ASP A 286 15.76 14.08 2.75
C ASP A 286 14.71 15.07 3.29
N ALA A 287 13.86 15.59 2.40
CA ALA A 287 12.79 16.50 2.75
C ALA A 287 11.77 15.83 3.70
N GLY A 288 11.44 14.56 3.45
CA GLY A 288 10.52 13.77 4.26
C GLY A 288 11.01 13.55 5.69
N VAL A 289 12.29 13.17 5.87
CA VAL A 289 12.86 13.00 7.22
C VAL A 289 12.90 14.34 7.97
N GLY A 290 13.30 15.42 7.29
CA GLY A 290 13.28 16.76 7.87
C GLY A 290 11.87 17.22 8.26
N LEU A 291 10.87 16.92 7.44
CA LEU A 291 9.46 17.18 7.72
C LEU A 291 8.97 16.39 8.93
N LEU A 292 9.30 15.10 9.03
CA LEU A 292 8.94 14.27 10.17
C LEU A 292 9.53 14.82 11.49
N CYS A 293 10.78 15.28 11.47
CA CYS A 293 11.37 15.95 12.64
C CYS A 293 10.59 17.21 13.05
N ARG A 294 10.20 18.06 12.09
CA ARG A 294 9.35 19.23 12.37
C ARG A 294 7.98 18.83 12.91
N LEU A 295 7.40 17.76 12.40
CA LEU A 295 6.12 17.23 12.88
C LEU A 295 6.23 16.78 14.35
N PHE A 296 7.33 16.14 14.76
CA PHE A 296 7.55 15.82 16.18
C PHE A 296 7.59 17.07 17.08
N GLU A 297 8.15 18.18 16.61
CA GLU A 297 8.10 19.46 17.32
C GLU A 297 6.66 19.99 17.42
N LEU A 298 5.92 19.97 16.31
CA LEU A 298 4.52 20.42 16.26
C LEU A 298 3.59 19.57 17.13
N TRP A 299 3.84 18.27 17.20
CA TRP A 299 3.09 17.35 18.06
C TRP A 299 3.52 17.40 19.53
N GLY A 300 4.61 18.11 19.86
CA GLY A 300 5.20 18.10 21.20
C GLY A 300 5.74 16.73 21.61
N GLN A 301 6.15 15.91 20.65
CA GLN A 301 6.60 14.51 20.84
C GLN A 301 8.08 14.33 20.50
N VAL A 302 8.90 15.38 20.62
CA VAL A 302 10.33 15.32 20.26
C VAL A 302 11.09 14.17 20.93
N PRO A 303 10.96 13.91 22.25
CA PRO A 303 11.71 12.83 22.87
C PRO A 303 11.29 11.45 22.36
N ALA A 304 9.99 11.21 22.22
CA ALA A 304 9.46 9.95 21.70
C ALA A 304 9.82 9.76 20.22
N GLY A 305 9.74 10.81 19.40
CA GLY A 305 10.16 10.81 18.00
C GLY A 305 11.65 10.53 17.85
N ALA A 306 12.51 11.16 18.65
CA ALA A 306 13.94 10.90 18.63
C ALA A 306 14.28 9.45 19.01
N LEU A 307 13.57 8.86 19.99
CA LEU A 307 13.73 7.44 20.33
C LEU A 307 13.31 6.53 19.16
N ALA A 308 12.17 6.78 18.53
CA ALA A 308 11.73 6.02 17.37
C ALA A 308 12.73 6.10 16.20
N LEU A 309 13.25 7.29 15.89
CA LEU A 309 14.28 7.46 14.86
C LEU A 309 15.63 6.82 15.26
N THR A 310 15.91 6.70 16.56
CA THR A 310 17.09 5.98 17.06
C THR A 310 16.97 4.47 16.87
N GLU A 311 15.77 3.92 17.07
CA GLU A 311 15.46 2.52 16.73
C GLU A 311 15.71 2.27 15.24
N TRP A 312 15.33 3.22 14.37
CA TRP A 312 15.58 3.12 12.94
C TRP A 312 17.07 3.22 12.59
N LEU A 313 17.84 4.00 13.34
CA LEU A 313 19.30 4.09 13.18
C LEU A 313 19.99 2.76 13.52
N LEU A 314 19.55 2.07 14.57
CA LEU A 314 20.08 0.75 14.92
C LEU A 314 19.76 -0.28 13.83
N GLY A 315 18.57 -0.17 13.24
CA GLY A 315 18.05 -1.08 12.21
C GLY A 315 17.49 -2.36 12.83
N ASP A 316 16.85 -3.19 11.99
CA ASP A 316 16.25 -4.44 12.46
C ASP A 316 17.33 -5.53 12.55
N GLU A 317 17.51 -6.15 13.73
CA GLU A 317 18.68 -7.00 14.01
C GLU A 317 18.67 -8.36 13.29
N GLU A 318 17.50 -8.90 12.91
CA GLU A 318 17.40 -10.28 12.42
C GLU A 318 17.04 -10.46 10.92
N ALA A 319 16.37 -9.52 10.25
CA ALA A 319 15.65 -9.87 9.01
C ALA A 319 16.50 -9.96 7.73
N ASN A 320 17.66 -9.32 7.64
CA ASN A 320 18.33 -9.10 6.34
C ASN A 320 19.78 -9.58 6.27
N TYR A 321 20.23 -10.46 7.18
CA TYR A 321 21.65 -10.79 7.30
C TYR A 321 21.99 -12.27 7.12
N GLU A 322 21.04 -13.19 7.34
CA GLU A 322 21.18 -14.61 6.98
C GLU A 322 20.92 -14.84 5.50
N ALA A 323 19.92 -14.17 4.90
CA ALA A 323 19.60 -14.28 3.47
C ALA A 323 20.78 -13.84 2.57
N VAL A 324 21.42 -12.72 2.90
CA VAL A 324 22.61 -12.21 2.16
C VAL A 324 23.82 -13.14 2.31
N ALA A 325 23.94 -13.84 3.44
CA ALA A 325 25.01 -14.81 3.66
C ALA A 325 24.78 -16.12 2.88
N GLU A 326 23.52 -16.57 2.76
CA GLU A 326 23.17 -17.73 1.93
C GLU A 326 23.30 -17.44 0.44
N GLU A 327 22.83 -16.28 -0.05
CA GLU A 327 22.99 -15.87 -1.44
C GLU A 327 24.47 -15.78 -1.83
N ALA A 328 25.31 -15.14 -0.99
CA ALA A 328 26.75 -15.05 -1.21
C ALA A 328 27.47 -16.41 -1.15
N SER A 329 26.90 -17.42 -0.49
CA SER A 329 27.45 -18.79 -0.46
C SER A 329 27.05 -19.63 -1.67
N SER A 330 26.02 -19.21 -2.41
CA SER A 330 25.43 -19.93 -3.55
C SER A 330 25.92 -19.44 -4.92
N LEU A 331 26.64 -18.31 -4.96
CA LEU A 331 27.25 -17.78 -6.16
C LEU A 331 28.55 -18.55 -6.45
N ASP A 332 28.46 -19.51 -7.38
CA ASP A 332 29.61 -20.16 -8.00
C ASP A 332 30.47 -19.06 -8.65
N ASP A 333 31.72 -18.92 -8.19
CA ASP A 333 32.64 -17.78 -8.40
C ASP A 333 33.02 -17.47 -9.88
N GLU A 334 32.39 -18.10 -10.87
CA GLU A 334 32.86 -18.09 -12.27
C GLU A 334 32.02 -17.27 -13.27
N ASP A 335 30.78 -16.86 -12.95
CA ASP A 335 29.87 -16.33 -14.00
C ASP A 335 29.49 -14.81 -13.93
N PHE A 336 29.95 -14.04 -12.94
CA PHE A 336 29.56 -12.62 -12.82
C PHE A 336 30.72 -11.62 -12.76
N LEU A 337 31.58 -11.62 -13.78
CA LEU A 337 32.68 -10.64 -13.97
C LEU A 337 32.23 -9.17 -14.15
N PHE A 338 30.92 -8.90 -14.22
CA PHE A 338 30.33 -7.56 -14.34
C PHE A 338 29.16 -7.31 -13.39
N GLU A 339 29.01 -8.09 -12.32
CA GLU A 339 28.10 -7.69 -11.25
C GLU A 339 28.62 -6.43 -10.57
N LYS A 340 27.73 -5.44 -10.43
CA LYS A 340 27.91 -4.18 -9.71
C LYS A 340 28.56 -4.50 -8.35
N GLY A 341 29.89 -4.38 -8.27
CA GLY A 341 30.70 -5.01 -7.21
C GLY A 341 30.11 -4.77 -5.81
N GLY A 342 30.10 -5.82 -4.97
CA GLY A 342 29.42 -5.86 -3.66
C GLY A 342 29.76 -4.74 -2.66
N LEU A 343 30.73 -3.87 -2.98
CA LEU A 343 30.96 -2.59 -2.31
C LEU A 343 29.82 -1.57 -2.51
N ASN A 344 29.07 -1.66 -3.62
CA ASN A 344 27.97 -0.73 -3.91
C ASN A 344 26.69 -1.05 -3.13
N LEU A 345 26.54 -2.28 -2.62
CA LEU A 345 25.37 -2.71 -1.82
C LEU A 345 25.22 -1.91 -0.51
N TRP A 346 26.34 -1.42 0.04
CA TRP A 346 26.34 -0.74 1.34
C TRP A 346 26.33 0.79 1.24
N ALA A 347 26.42 1.35 0.02
CA ALA A 347 26.47 2.80 -0.16
C ALA A 347 25.15 3.47 0.27
N GLU A 348 24.02 2.93 -0.15
CA GLU A 348 22.69 3.47 0.19
C GLU A 348 22.36 3.33 1.68
N PRO A 349 22.57 2.17 2.33
CA PRO A 349 22.42 2.06 3.79
C PRO A 349 23.28 3.04 4.59
N VAL A 350 24.53 3.30 4.17
CA VAL A 350 25.41 4.28 4.82
C VAL A 350 24.87 5.71 4.63
N GLN A 351 24.39 6.05 3.44
CA GLN A 351 23.78 7.36 3.17
C GLN A 351 22.52 7.57 4.01
N TRP A 352 21.65 6.56 4.11
CA TRP A 352 20.46 6.58 4.95
C TRP A 352 20.80 6.85 6.41
N VAL A 353 21.75 6.10 6.98
CA VAL A 353 22.16 6.25 8.39
C VAL A 353 22.71 7.65 8.67
N ASN A 354 23.54 8.19 7.77
CA ASN A 354 24.08 9.54 7.91
C ASN A 354 23.00 10.62 7.80
N LEU A 355 22.07 10.47 6.86
CA LEU A 355 20.94 11.38 6.65
C LEU A 355 20.04 11.40 7.89
N LEU A 356 19.66 10.22 8.39
CA LEU A 356 18.81 10.07 9.55
C LEU A 356 19.48 10.67 10.80
N HIS A 357 20.74 10.32 11.06
CA HIS A 357 21.50 10.87 12.19
C HIS A 357 21.57 12.40 12.15
N ARG A 358 21.87 12.99 10.98
CA ARG A 358 21.94 14.45 10.83
C ARG A 358 20.63 15.15 11.23
N HIS A 359 19.48 14.62 10.80
CA HIS A 359 18.18 15.20 11.13
C HIS A 359 17.82 15.02 12.61
N VAL A 360 18.01 13.81 13.16
CA VAL A 360 17.76 13.54 14.59
C VAL A 360 18.64 14.43 15.47
N HIS A 361 19.92 14.59 15.11
CA HIS A 361 20.85 15.45 15.83
C HIS A 361 20.40 16.92 15.80
N SER A 362 19.96 17.40 14.63
CA SER A 362 19.45 18.77 14.46
C SER A 362 18.18 19.01 15.27
N LEU A 363 17.26 18.04 15.30
CA LEU A 363 16.05 18.06 16.13
C LEU A 363 16.40 18.21 17.63
N LEU A 364 17.34 17.41 18.13
CA LEU A 364 17.75 17.48 19.54
C LEU A 364 18.49 18.78 19.89
N LEU A 365 19.26 19.34 18.96
CA LEU A 365 19.90 20.64 19.14
C LEU A 365 18.88 21.78 19.25
N GLY A 366 17.83 21.77 18.44
CA GLY A 366 16.73 22.74 18.51
C GLY A 366 15.93 22.60 19.81
N PHE A 367 15.61 21.36 20.19
CA PHE A 367 14.87 21.05 21.42
C PHE A 367 15.54 21.59 22.69
N LYS A 368 16.85 21.35 22.86
CA LYS A 368 17.61 21.83 24.03
C LYS A 368 17.70 23.35 24.15
N GLN A 369 17.55 24.09 23.04
CA GLN A 369 17.57 25.55 23.03
C GLN A 369 16.21 26.16 23.40
N SER A 370 15.13 25.41 23.19
CA SER A 370 13.74 25.89 23.32
C SER A 370 13.12 25.62 24.70
N GLN A 371 13.58 24.59 25.42
CA GLN A 371 12.97 24.18 26.70
C GLN A 371 13.85 24.37 27.94
N ALA A 372 13.18 24.63 29.08
CA ALA A 372 13.75 24.49 30.42
C ALA A 372 13.92 22.99 30.75
N PRO A 373 14.84 22.60 31.65
CA PRO A 373 15.11 21.19 31.94
C PRO A 373 13.88 20.50 32.56
N GLU A 374 13.09 19.83 31.73
CA GLU A 374 12.08 18.87 32.17
C GLU A 374 12.74 17.53 32.50
N VAL A 375 12.29 16.90 33.59
CA VAL A 375 12.77 15.59 34.02
C VAL A 375 12.13 14.54 33.10
N PRO A 376 12.92 13.66 32.47
CA PRO A 376 12.38 12.63 31.58
C PRO A 376 11.45 11.68 32.35
N GLY A 377 10.37 11.26 31.69
CA GLY A 377 9.43 10.29 32.25
C GLY A 377 10.09 8.91 32.47
N GLN A 378 9.54 8.12 33.39
CA GLN A 378 10.11 6.80 33.74
C GLN A 378 10.18 5.84 32.54
N ASP A 379 9.16 5.86 31.67
CA ASP A 379 9.11 5.03 30.46
C ASP A 379 10.18 5.44 29.45
N GLN A 380 10.41 6.74 29.31
CA GLN A 380 11.45 7.30 28.44
C GLN A 380 12.85 6.89 28.93
N VAL A 381 13.09 6.97 30.24
CA VAL A 381 14.37 6.54 30.83
C VAL A 381 14.61 5.05 30.58
N HIS A 382 13.57 4.22 30.74
CA HIS A 382 13.67 2.79 30.46
C HIS A 382 14.00 2.53 28.98
N GLN A 383 13.29 3.18 28.04
CA GLN A 383 13.57 3.05 26.61
C GLN A 383 15.00 3.50 26.24
N ILE A 384 15.47 4.63 26.79
CA ILE A 384 16.86 5.10 26.60
C ILE A 384 17.86 4.05 27.09
N GLN A 385 17.60 3.42 28.24
CA GLN A 385 18.48 2.38 28.78
C GLN A 385 18.48 1.14 27.87
N THR A 386 17.30 0.65 27.46
CA THR A 386 17.17 -0.50 26.57
C THR A 386 17.93 -0.27 25.25
N LEU A 387 17.67 0.83 24.55
CA LEU A 387 18.35 1.15 23.30
C LEU A 387 19.85 1.37 23.49
N SER A 388 20.28 1.95 24.62
CA SER A 388 21.70 2.11 24.90
C SER A 388 22.39 0.78 25.14
N THR A 389 21.76 -0.16 25.82
CA THR A 389 22.33 -1.50 26.03
C THR A 389 22.43 -2.27 24.73
N GLN A 390 21.43 -2.18 23.87
CA GLN A 390 21.44 -2.78 22.53
C GLN A 390 22.56 -2.18 21.67
N ALA A 391 22.62 -0.85 21.57
CA ALA A 391 23.65 -0.17 20.81
C ALA A 391 25.08 -0.49 21.31
N GLN A 392 25.29 -0.55 22.63
CA GLN A 392 26.58 -0.97 23.21
C GLN A 392 26.94 -2.41 22.83
N ALA A 393 25.98 -3.33 22.93
CA ALA A 393 26.18 -4.73 22.57
C ALA A 393 26.52 -4.88 21.08
N GLN A 394 25.78 -4.19 20.20
CA GLN A 394 26.02 -4.18 18.76
C GLN A 394 27.38 -3.57 18.39
N ALA A 395 27.78 -2.47 19.04
CA ALA A 395 29.09 -1.86 18.81
C ALA A 395 30.24 -2.80 19.24
N LEU A 396 30.14 -3.38 20.44
CA LEU A 396 31.14 -4.32 20.96
C LEU A 396 31.24 -5.58 20.12
N SER A 397 30.11 -6.19 19.75
CA SER A 397 30.10 -7.41 18.94
C SER A 397 30.67 -7.15 17.54
N SER A 398 30.32 -6.02 16.92
CA SER A 398 30.82 -5.63 15.60
C SER A 398 32.32 -5.31 15.64
N GLN A 399 32.80 -4.60 16.67
CA GLN A 399 34.22 -4.31 16.84
C GLN A 399 35.04 -5.59 17.06
N ASN A 400 34.59 -6.49 17.95
CA ASN A 400 35.27 -7.76 18.18
C ASN A 400 35.33 -8.62 16.90
N ALA A 401 34.27 -8.61 16.10
CA ALA A 401 34.24 -9.31 14.82
C ALA A 401 35.22 -8.67 13.82
N LEU A 402 35.26 -7.34 13.71
CA LEU A 402 36.22 -6.62 12.87
C LEU A 402 37.67 -6.91 13.27
N ASP A 403 37.97 -6.94 14.56
CA ASP A 403 39.30 -7.23 15.10
C ASP A 403 39.72 -8.70 14.86
N SER A 404 38.75 -9.60 14.70
CA SER A 404 38.98 -11.01 14.37
C SER A 404 39.23 -11.27 12.88
N LEU A 405 38.86 -10.32 12.02
CA LEU A 405 39.10 -10.45 10.58
C LEU A 405 40.60 -10.32 10.27
N PRO A 406 41.11 -11.06 9.28
CA PRO A 406 42.49 -10.91 8.84
C PRO A 406 42.74 -9.49 8.34
N ALA A 407 43.98 -9.00 8.48
CA ALA A 407 44.37 -7.69 7.96
C ALA A 407 44.23 -7.66 6.43
N LEU A 408 43.10 -7.13 5.95
CA LEU A 408 42.81 -6.98 4.53
C LEU A 408 43.43 -5.66 4.02
N PRO A 409 44.07 -5.66 2.84
CA PRO A 409 44.36 -4.42 2.14
C PRO A 409 43.07 -3.62 1.91
N GLN A 410 43.13 -2.27 1.93
CA GLN A 410 41.95 -1.39 1.76
C GLN A 410 41.16 -1.62 0.46
N PHE A 411 41.79 -2.23 -0.54
CA PHE A 411 41.18 -2.59 -1.84
C PHE A 411 40.57 -4.02 -1.85
N CYS A 412 40.71 -4.77 -0.75
CA CYS A 412 40.16 -6.13 -0.57
C CYS A 412 39.02 -6.16 0.46
N LEU A 413 38.37 -5.02 0.73
CA LEU A 413 37.26 -4.96 1.68
C LEU A 413 36.18 -5.96 1.27
N THR A 414 35.98 -6.99 2.09
CA THR A 414 34.97 -8.02 1.87
C THR A 414 33.58 -7.48 2.19
N LEU A 415 32.54 -8.12 1.65
CA LEU A 415 31.15 -7.83 1.97
C LEU A 415 30.89 -7.84 3.48
N GLU A 416 31.48 -8.83 4.17
CA GLU A 416 31.40 -8.96 5.62
C GLU A 416 32.03 -7.77 6.36
N HIS A 417 33.16 -7.25 5.88
CA HIS A 417 33.80 -6.09 6.50
C HIS A 417 32.94 -4.84 6.36
N ALA A 418 32.37 -4.58 5.17
CA ALA A 418 31.46 -3.45 4.95
C ALA A 418 30.20 -3.53 5.82
N ARG A 419 29.62 -4.73 5.96
CA ARG A 419 28.48 -5.00 6.85
C ARG A 419 28.80 -4.68 8.31
N LEU A 420 29.93 -5.16 8.82
CA LEU A 420 30.33 -4.92 10.21
C LEU A 420 30.65 -3.46 10.49
N LEU A 421 31.28 -2.75 9.54
CA LEU A 421 31.48 -1.30 9.64
C LEU A 421 30.17 -0.54 9.70
N LEU A 422 29.18 -0.89 8.87
CA LEU A 422 27.85 -0.27 8.92
C LEU A 422 27.18 -0.52 10.26
N ARG A 423 27.20 -1.77 10.76
CA ARG A 423 26.62 -2.11 12.07
C ARG A 423 27.28 -1.34 13.21
N LEU A 424 28.61 -1.22 13.18
CA LEU A 424 29.35 -0.43 14.16
C LEU A 424 28.97 1.05 14.08
N GLN A 425 28.94 1.62 12.87
CA GLN A 425 28.57 3.02 12.64
C GLN A 425 27.15 3.33 13.14
N ARG A 426 26.17 2.48 12.81
CA ARG A 426 24.79 2.59 13.31
C ARG A 426 24.74 2.65 14.83
N ALA A 427 25.41 1.71 15.49
CA ALA A 427 25.48 1.64 16.95
C ALA A 427 26.15 2.87 17.57
N THR A 428 27.26 3.34 17.00
CA THR A 428 27.95 4.55 17.48
C THR A 428 27.07 5.79 17.36
N LEU A 429 26.44 6.01 16.21
CA LEU A 429 25.56 7.17 15.99
C LEU A 429 24.31 7.12 16.86
N ALA A 430 23.73 5.93 17.08
CA ALA A 430 22.62 5.76 18.01
C ALA A 430 23.02 6.11 19.46
N LEU A 431 24.22 5.71 19.91
CA LEU A 431 24.72 6.09 21.24
C LEU A 431 24.90 7.61 21.37
N GLU A 432 25.42 8.29 20.35
CA GLU A 432 25.56 9.75 20.34
C GLU A 432 24.21 10.46 20.51
N VAL A 433 23.15 9.93 19.89
CA VAL A 433 21.79 10.46 20.03
C VAL A 433 21.23 10.18 21.43
N LEU A 434 21.38 8.96 21.95
CA LEU A 434 20.87 8.56 23.27
C LEU A 434 21.54 9.33 24.40
N ASP A 435 22.84 9.59 24.31
CA ASP A 435 23.58 10.40 25.28
C ASP A 435 23.08 11.85 25.33
N ARG A 436 22.50 12.36 24.24
CA ARG A 436 21.87 13.69 24.22
C ARG A 436 20.45 13.70 24.78
N LEU A 437 19.76 12.56 24.79
CA LEU A 437 18.42 12.42 25.37
C LEU A 437 18.44 12.22 26.89
N ARG A 438 19.58 11.80 27.44
CA ARG A 438 19.88 11.85 28.88
C ARG A 438 20.11 13.29 29.34
#